data_AF-A0A6N2MDU0-F1
#
_entry.id   AF-A0A6N2MDU0-F1
#
_cell.length_a   1.000
_cell.length_b   1.000
_cell.length_c   1.000
_cell.angle_alpha   90.00
_cell.angle_beta   90.00
_cell.angle_gamma   90.00
#
_symmetry.space_group_name_H-M   'P 1'
#
loop_
_entity.id
_entity.type
_entity.pdbx_description
1 polymer ?
#
loop_
_entity_poly.entity_id
_entity_poly.type
_entity_poly.pdbx_seq_one_letter_code
_entity_poly.pdbx_strand_id
1 'polypeptide(L)'
;MYRRVRLRRQNPSGSLNSSHLVASSKRNSSSISKVHGSLARAGKVRGQTPKVAKQDKKKKPRGRAHKRMQYNRRFVTAVVGFGKKRGPNSSEK
;
A
#
# COMPACT_ATOMS: atom_id res chain seq x y z
N MET A 1 -51.87 -48.98 -15.89
CA MET A 1 -52.80 -48.26 -16.79
C MET A 1 -52.26 -46.85 -16.96
N TYR A 2 -51.59 -46.39 -18.03
CA TYR A 2 -51.40 -46.85 -19.40
C TYR A 2 -49.92 -46.68 -19.80
N ARG A 3 -49.33 -47.69 -20.45
CA ARG A 3 -48.10 -47.56 -21.24
C ARG A 3 -48.42 -46.73 -22.47
N ARG A 4 -47.67 -45.65 -22.75
CA ARG A 4 -47.64 -45.06 -24.09
C ARG A 4 -46.32 -45.38 -24.76
N VAL A 5 -46.44 -46.11 -25.87
CA VAL A 5 -45.39 -46.62 -26.74
C VAL A 5 -45.03 -45.54 -27.77
N ARG A 6 -43.73 -45.47 -28.11
CA ARG A 6 -43.02 -44.89 -29.27
C ARG A 6 -43.73 -43.91 -30.21
N LEU A 7 -42.97 -42.92 -30.70
CA LEU A 7 -42.53 -42.92 -32.10
C LEU A 7 -41.36 -41.95 -32.32
N ARG A 8 -40.25 -42.53 -32.80
CA ARG A 8 -39.12 -41.86 -33.45
C ARG A 8 -39.64 -41.32 -34.79
N ARG A 9 -39.66 -40.00 -34.99
CA ARG A 9 -39.77 -39.44 -36.35
C ARG A 9 -38.37 -39.10 -36.86
N GLN A 10 -38.03 -39.76 -37.96
CA GLN A 10 -36.93 -39.45 -38.86
C GLN A 10 -37.18 -38.11 -39.59
N ASN A 11 -36.08 -37.49 -39.99
CA ASN A 11 -35.87 -36.18 -40.61
C ASN A 11 -36.72 -35.87 -41.85
N PRO A 12 -36.78 -34.58 -42.23
CA PRO A 12 -36.49 -34.23 -43.61
C PRO A 12 -35.34 -33.24 -43.73
N SER A 13 -34.46 -33.54 -44.67
CA SER A 13 -33.45 -32.69 -45.28
C SER A 13 -33.96 -31.29 -45.63
N GLY A 14 -33.27 -30.27 -45.16
CA GLY A 14 -33.45 -28.88 -45.58
C GLY A 14 -32.09 -28.20 -45.71
N SER A 15 -31.51 -28.27 -46.90
CA SER A 15 -30.35 -27.50 -47.33
C SER A 15 -30.73 -26.03 -47.43
N LEU A 16 -30.09 -25.14 -46.63
CA LEU A 16 -29.90 -23.74 -46.99
C LEU A 16 -28.60 -23.22 -46.36
N ASN A 17 -27.58 -23.03 -47.21
CA ASN A 17 -26.47 -22.13 -46.96
C ASN A 17 -26.99 -20.69 -46.98
N SER A 18 -26.80 -19.93 -45.90
CA SER A 18 -26.76 -18.48 -45.99
C SER A 18 -25.88 -17.91 -44.88
N SER A 19 -24.80 -17.28 -45.33
CA SER A 19 -23.87 -16.46 -44.57
C SER A 19 -24.60 -15.32 -43.86
N HIS A 20 -24.46 -15.21 -42.53
CA HIS A 20 -24.49 -13.91 -41.86
C HIS A 20 -23.70 -13.97 -40.54
N LEU A 21 -22.53 -13.33 -40.56
CA LEU A 21 -21.81 -12.92 -39.36
C LEU A 21 -22.60 -11.79 -38.69
N VAL A 22 -23.06 -11.98 -37.45
CA VAL A 22 -23.26 -10.84 -36.53
C VAL A 22 -23.05 -11.26 -35.07
N ALA A 23 -22.01 -10.68 -34.48
CA ALA A 23 -21.79 -10.43 -33.06
C ALA A 23 -21.95 -11.61 -32.07
N SER A 24 -20.84 -12.32 -31.84
CA SER A 24 -20.57 -12.93 -30.55
C SER A 24 -20.60 -11.85 -29.47
N SER A 25 -21.69 -11.82 -28.70
CA SER A 25 -21.78 -11.09 -27.43
C SER A 25 -20.66 -11.58 -26.52
N LYS A 26 -19.54 -10.85 -26.52
CA LYS A 26 -18.53 -10.92 -25.46
C LYS A 26 -19.24 -10.50 -24.19
N ARG A 27 -19.81 -11.47 -23.47
CA ARG A 27 -20.10 -11.34 -22.04
C ARG A 27 -18.76 -11.02 -21.38
N ASN A 28 -18.48 -9.73 -21.19
CA ASN A 28 -17.41 -9.29 -20.31
C ASN A 28 -17.82 -9.75 -18.91
N SER A 29 -17.30 -10.90 -18.50
CA SER A 29 -17.48 -11.47 -17.19
C SER A 29 -17.01 -10.43 -16.17
N SER A 30 -18.01 -9.85 -15.50
CA SER A 30 -17.90 -9.10 -14.27
C SER A 30 -17.28 -9.97 -13.18
N SER A 31 -15.96 -9.91 -13.04
CA SER A 31 -15.29 -10.18 -11.77
C SER A 31 -13.89 -9.58 -11.86
N ILE A 32 -13.45 -8.90 -10.81
CA ILE A 32 -12.30 -8.00 -10.75
C ILE A 32 -12.63 -6.61 -11.35
N SER A 33 -13.69 -5.98 -10.83
CA SER A 33 -13.70 -4.53 -10.68
C SER A 33 -12.47 -4.17 -9.84
N LYS A 34 -11.42 -3.77 -10.54
CA LYS A 34 -10.13 -3.34 -10.02
C LYS A 34 -10.39 -2.23 -9.00
N VAL A 35 -10.28 -2.58 -7.72
CA VAL A 35 -10.46 -1.68 -6.58
C VAL A 35 -9.72 -0.36 -6.86
N HIS A 36 -10.45 0.76 -6.80
CA HIS A 36 -9.88 2.08 -7.06
C HIS A 36 -8.91 2.46 -5.94
N GLY A 37 -7.63 2.24 -6.24
CA GLY A 37 -6.50 2.33 -5.34
C GLY A 37 -5.35 1.48 -5.88
N SER A 38 -4.74 1.91 -6.99
CA SER A 38 -3.69 1.14 -7.66
C SER A 38 -2.43 0.99 -6.78
N LEU A 39 -1.91 -0.24 -6.68
CA LEU A 39 -0.59 -0.55 -6.10
C LEU A 39 0.56 0.26 -6.73
N ALA A 40 0.35 0.83 -7.91
CA ALA A 40 1.32 1.65 -8.65
C ALA A 40 1.90 2.84 -7.86
N ARG A 41 1.23 3.29 -6.77
CA ARG A 41 1.73 4.38 -5.91
C ARG A 41 2.40 3.90 -4.62
N ALA A 42 2.42 2.59 -4.36
CA ALA A 42 3.03 2.04 -3.16
C ALA A 42 4.53 2.36 -3.13
N GLY A 43 5.03 2.89 -2.02
CA GLY A 43 6.45 3.20 -1.85
C GLY A 43 6.97 4.43 -2.62
N LYS A 44 6.14 5.16 -3.39
CA LYS A 44 6.56 6.33 -4.19
C LYS A 44 7.44 7.31 -3.41
N VAL A 45 6.99 7.72 -2.22
CA VAL A 45 7.71 8.70 -1.38
C VAL A 45 9.04 8.12 -0.89
N ARG A 46 9.07 6.87 -0.43
CA ARG A 46 10.28 6.22 0.08
C ARG A 46 11.34 6.01 -1.00
N GLY A 47 10.93 5.77 -2.24
CA GLY A 47 11.83 5.64 -3.39
C GLY A 47 12.31 6.98 -3.95
N GLN A 48 11.46 8.03 -3.88
CA GLN A 48 11.82 9.37 -4.34
C GLN A 48 12.76 10.10 -3.36
N THR A 49 12.67 9.83 -2.06
CA THR A 49 13.55 10.47 -1.07
C THR A 49 15.01 10.01 -1.27
N PRO A 50 15.99 10.93 -1.32
CA PRO A 50 17.39 10.56 -1.46
C PRO A 50 17.83 9.67 -0.29
N LYS A 51 18.58 8.60 -0.60
CA LYS A 51 19.09 7.69 0.42
C LYS A 51 20.29 8.31 1.12
N VAL A 52 20.07 8.96 2.25
CA VAL A 52 21.14 9.53 3.07
C VAL A 52 21.78 8.44 3.95
N ALA A 53 23.09 8.23 3.81
CA ALA A 53 23.87 7.35 4.68
C ALA A 53 23.99 7.96 6.09
N LYS A 54 24.05 7.10 7.11
CA LYS A 54 24.29 7.57 8.48
C LYS A 54 25.75 7.97 8.61
N GLN A 55 25.99 9.16 9.16
CA GLN A 55 27.33 9.58 9.55
C GLN A 55 27.82 8.75 10.74
N ASP A 56 29.12 8.43 10.74
CA ASP A 56 29.77 7.83 11.89
C ASP A 56 29.80 8.82 13.06
N LYS A 57 29.31 8.37 14.21
CA LYS A 57 29.21 9.17 15.45
C LYS A 57 29.78 8.37 16.60
N LYS A 58 30.47 9.06 17.52
CA LYS A 58 30.96 8.47 18.76
C LYS A 58 29.80 7.84 19.54
N LYS A 59 30.03 6.65 20.10
CA LYS A 59 29.04 5.95 20.92
C LYS A 59 28.69 6.82 22.12
N LYS A 60 27.39 7.06 22.35
CA LYS A 60 26.93 7.70 23.58
C LYS A 60 27.16 6.73 24.74
N PRO A 61 27.70 7.18 25.89
CA PRO A 61 27.80 6.33 27.06
C PRO A 61 26.39 5.91 27.49
N ARG A 62 26.27 4.71 28.08
CA ARG A 62 25.01 4.12 28.52
C ARG A 62 24.94 4.04 30.05
N GLY A 63 23.76 3.78 30.59
CA GLY A 63 23.55 3.57 32.03
C GLY A 63 23.87 4.79 32.91
N ARG A 64 24.60 4.56 33.99
CA ARG A 64 24.91 5.57 35.03
C ARG A 64 25.67 6.78 34.47
N ALA A 65 26.62 6.56 33.58
CA ALA A 65 27.40 7.63 32.96
C ALA A 65 26.49 8.58 32.16
N HIS A 66 25.53 8.05 31.40
CA HIS A 66 24.56 8.88 30.67
C HIS A 66 23.67 9.70 31.60
N LYS A 67 23.18 9.08 32.68
CA LYS A 67 22.34 9.76 33.69
C LYS A 67 23.10 10.89 34.39
N ARG A 68 24.38 10.70 34.70
CA ARG A 68 25.23 11.75 35.28
C ARG A 68 25.38 12.95 34.32
N MET A 69 25.68 12.71 33.04
CA MET A 69 25.75 13.78 32.05
C MET A 69 24.42 14.52 31.89
N GLN A 70 23.29 13.80 31.91
CA GLN A 70 21.96 14.39 31.80
C GLN A 70 21.60 15.26 33.02
N TYR A 71 21.95 14.81 34.24
CA TYR A 71 21.76 15.59 35.46
C TYR A 71 22.59 16.88 35.43
N ASN A 72 23.88 16.77 35.12
CA ASN A 72 24.77 17.92 35.05
C ASN A 72 24.25 18.95 34.03
N ARG A 73 23.86 18.52 32.82
CA ARG A 73 23.29 19.41 31.78
C ARG A 73 21.97 20.06 32.18
N ARG A 74 21.15 19.44 33.03
CA ARG A 74 19.81 19.94 33.37
C ARG A 74 19.78 20.85 34.59
N PHE A 75 20.64 20.56 35.56
CA PHE A 75 20.54 21.15 36.91
C PHE A 75 21.81 21.87 37.35
N VAL A 76 23.00 21.35 37.02
CA VAL A 76 24.27 21.90 37.53
C VAL A 76 24.81 22.97 36.60
N THR A 77 24.88 22.69 35.30
CA THR A 77 25.47 23.59 34.30
C THR A 77 24.45 24.59 33.75
N ALA A 78 23.15 24.31 33.86
CA ALA A 78 22.11 25.19 33.34
C ALA A 78 21.84 26.35 34.31
N VAL A 79 22.46 27.51 34.05
CA VAL A 79 22.10 28.77 34.72
C VAL A 79 20.81 29.29 34.08
N VAL A 80 19.77 29.54 34.88
CA VAL A 80 18.54 30.18 34.40
C VAL A 80 18.83 31.66 34.25
N GLY A 81 19.26 32.08 33.06
CA GLY A 81 19.36 33.49 32.70
C GLY A 81 17.98 34.16 32.68
N PHE A 82 17.95 35.48 32.57
CA PHE A 82 16.71 36.24 32.45
C PHE A 82 15.96 35.88 31.16
N GLY A 83 14.65 35.67 31.26
CA GLY A 83 13.77 35.33 30.14
C GLY A 83 13.23 33.90 30.16
N LYS A 84 12.51 33.50 29.10
CA LYS A 84 11.88 32.17 29.00
C LYS A 84 12.94 31.09 28.77
N LYS A 85 12.91 30.03 29.57
CA LYS A 85 13.83 28.88 29.44
C LYS A 85 13.65 28.21 28.07
N ARG A 86 14.71 28.22 27.25
CA ARG A 86 14.74 27.55 25.95
C ARG A 86 14.75 26.03 26.11
N GLY A 87 14.06 25.35 25.18
CA GLY A 87 13.99 23.90 25.14
C GLY A 87 15.32 23.27 24.64
N PRO A 88 15.58 21.99 24.97
CA PRO A 88 16.83 21.31 24.65
C PRO A 88 17.09 21.07 23.15
N ASN A 89 16.09 21.31 22.29
CA ASN A 89 16.18 21.17 20.84
C ASN A 89 15.53 22.39 20.16
N SER A 90 15.80 23.59 20.65
CA SER A 90 15.40 24.84 20.01
C SER A 90 16.43 25.18 18.92
N SER A 91 15.95 25.51 17.72
CA SER A 91 16.80 25.84 16.55
C SER A 91 17.02 27.35 16.37
N GLU A 92 16.45 28.18 17.25
CA GLU A 92 16.73 29.61 17.29
C GLU A 92 18.14 29.82 17.87
N LYS A 93 18.95 30.64 17.19
CA LYS A 93 20.30 31.03 17.64
C LYS A 93 20.25 31.96 18.84
#